data_AF-A0A820I8X0-F1
#
_entry.id   AF-A0A820I8X0-F1
#
_cell.length_a   1.000
_cell.length_b   1.000
_cell.length_c   1.000
_cell.angle_alpha   90.00
_cell.angle_beta   90.00
_cell.angle_gamma   90.00
#
_symmetry.space_group_name_H-M   'P 1'
#
loop_
_entity.id
_entity.type
_entity.pdbx_description
1 polymer ?
#
loop_
_entity_poly.entity_id
_entity_poly.type
_entity_poly.pdbx_seq_one_letter_code
_entity_poly.pdbx_strand_id
1 'polypeptide(L)'
;MFGMRVKAAFEHEFTLNGRQCMSDLPAFSLRAYRHVAEFARWLVTALQSAGVEPEMFLPEYERSQYEITCRPTEGVAVADRAVNVREITA
;
A
#
# COMPACT_ATOMS: atom_id res chain seq x y z
N MET A 1 -6.88 -35.23 0.31
CA MET A 1 -6.28 -33.87 0.18
C MET A 1 -6.66 -33.35 -1.20
N PHE A 2 -7.38 -32.23 -1.32
CA PHE A 2 -8.03 -31.80 -2.57
C PHE A 2 -7.10 -31.12 -3.60
N GLY A 3 -5.77 -31.09 -3.38
CA GLY A 3 -4.80 -30.57 -4.36
C GLY A 3 -4.84 -29.05 -4.62
N MET A 4 -5.67 -28.31 -3.90
CA MET A 4 -5.83 -26.86 -4.08
C MET A 4 -4.80 -26.07 -3.25
N ARG A 5 -4.26 -24.99 -3.84
CA ARG A 5 -3.42 -23.99 -3.17
C ARG A 5 -4.07 -22.62 -3.29
N VAL A 6 -4.04 -21.84 -2.22
CA VAL A 6 -4.53 -20.45 -2.22
C VAL A 6 -3.34 -19.54 -2.53
N LYS A 7 -3.48 -18.72 -3.58
CA LYS A 7 -2.55 -17.67 -3.94
C LYS A 7 -3.33 -16.35 -4.02
N ALA A 8 -2.93 -15.36 -3.23
CA ALA A 8 -3.69 -14.12 -3.11
C ALA A 8 -2.78 -12.94 -2.72
N ALA A 9 -3.33 -11.74 -2.84
CA ALA A 9 -2.77 -10.47 -2.38
C ALA A 9 -3.88 -9.67 -1.68
N PHE A 10 -3.52 -8.87 -0.68
CA PHE A 10 -4.41 -7.90 -0.07
C PHE A 10 -4.02 -6.49 -0.54
N GLU A 11 -5.00 -5.74 -1.00
CA GLU A 11 -4.89 -4.33 -1.34
C GLU A 11 -5.24 -3.49 -0.12
N HIS A 12 -4.37 -2.53 0.24
CA HIS A 12 -4.52 -1.73 1.45
C HIS A 12 -4.65 -0.25 1.10
N GLU A 13 -5.87 0.25 1.22
CA GLU A 13 -6.15 1.69 1.25
C GLU A 13 -5.95 2.24 2.66
N PHE A 14 -5.40 3.44 2.76
CA PHE A 14 -5.21 4.16 4.02
C PHE A 14 -5.21 5.67 3.82
N THR A 15 -5.45 6.40 4.90
CA THR A 15 -5.47 7.87 4.89
C THR A 15 -4.22 8.42 5.57
N LEU A 16 -3.54 9.34 4.88
CA LEU A 16 -2.46 10.11 5.49
C LEU A 16 -3.03 11.31 6.26
N ASN A 17 -2.83 11.28 7.57
CA ASN A 17 -3.26 12.33 8.49
C ASN A 17 -2.12 13.31 8.79
N GLY A 18 -2.45 14.54 9.22
CA GLY A 18 -1.46 15.53 9.68
C GLY A 18 -1.18 16.64 8.66
N ARG A 19 -0.02 17.31 8.78
CA ARG A 19 0.32 18.52 7.99
C ARG A 19 0.35 18.31 6.47
N GLN A 20 0.43 17.06 6.02
CA GLN A 20 0.43 16.67 4.62
C GLN A 20 -1.00 16.47 4.07
N CYS A 21 -2.02 16.39 4.93
CA CYS A 21 -3.41 16.28 4.51
C CYS A 21 -3.83 17.58 3.83
N MET A 22 -4.11 17.51 2.54
CA MET A 22 -4.61 18.63 1.76
C MET A 22 -5.96 18.27 1.16
N SER A 23 -6.93 19.15 1.34
CA SER A 23 -8.32 18.91 0.98
C SER A 23 -8.55 18.94 -0.54
N ASP A 24 -7.71 19.65 -1.31
CA ASP A 24 -8.07 20.09 -2.68
C ASP A 24 -7.23 19.44 -3.79
N LEU A 25 -6.53 18.34 -3.50
CA LEU A 25 -5.80 17.59 -4.52
C LEU A 25 -6.78 16.70 -5.31
N PRO A 26 -6.76 16.72 -6.65
CA PRO A 26 -7.65 15.85 -7.42
C PRO A 26 -7.34 14.37 -7.20
N ALA A 27 -8.39 13.56 -7.06
CA ALA A 27 -8.30 12.10 -6.99
C ALA A 27 -7.50 11.52 -8.17
N PHE A 28 -6.78 10.42 -7.93
CA PHE A 28 -5.99 9.68 -8.93
C PHE A 28 -4.93 10.52 -9.69
N SER A 29 -4.62 11.72 -9.22
CA SER A 29 -3.80 12.65 -10.00
C SER A 29 -2.30 12.52 -9.69
N LEU A 30 -1.47 12.76 -10.70
CA LEU A 30 -0.02 12.90 -10.52
C LEU A 30 0.32 14.00 -9.50
N ARG A 31 -0.54 15.02 -9.36
CA ARG A 31 -0.37 16.09 -8.37
C ARG A 31 -0.54 15.54 -6.95
N ALA A 32 -1.56 14.72 -6.71
CA ALA A 32 -1.78 14.05 -5.43
C ALA A 32 -0.62 13.09 -5.09
N TYR A 33 -0.12 12.34 -6.07
CA TYR A 33 1.06 11.49 -5.90
C TYR A 33 2.32 12.31 -5.55
N ARG A 34 2.64 13.35 -6.33
CA ARG A 34 3.84 14.18 -6.14
C ARG A 34 3.89 14.84 -4.78
N HIS A 35 2.74 15.20 -4.22
CA HIS A 35 2.62 15.79 -2.90
C HIS A 35 3.16 14.87 -1.78
N VAL A 36 3.04 13.55 -1.95
CA VAL A 36 3.50 12.55 -0.98
C VAL A 36 4.65 11.70 -1.50
N ALA A 37 5.34 12.13 -2.56
CA ALA A 37 6.36 11.31 -3.24
C ALA A 37 7.49 10.85 -2.31
N GLU A 38 7.88 11.68 -1.32
CA GLU A 38 8.87 11.27 -0.33
C GLU A 38 8.34 10.14 0.58
N PHE A 39 7.12 10.28 1.10
CA PHE A 39 6.48 9.23 1.90
C PHE A 39 6.32 7.94 1.09
N ALA A 40 5.83 8.05 -0.14
CA ALA A 40 5.67 6.91 -1.06
C ALA A 40 7.00 6.17 -1.27
N ARG A 41 8.09 6.92 -1.49
CA ARG A 41 9.44 6.35 -1.63
C ARG A 41 9.87 5.63 -0.36
N TRP A 42 9.73 6.25 0.81
CA TRP A 42 10.10 5.65 2.09
C TRP A 42 9.30 4.38 2.38
N LEU A 43 7.99 4.42 2.19
CA LEU A 43 7.11 3.27 2.41
C LEU A 43 7.47 2.10 1.49
N VAL A 44 7.60 2.35 0.19
CA VAL A 44 7.98 1.32 -0.79
C VAL A 44 9.34 0.70 -0.42
N THR A 45 10.34 1.51 -0.05
CA THR A 45 11.65 0.99 0.37
C THR A 45 11.57 0.19 1.67
N ALA A 46 10.76 0.61 2.64
CA ALA A 46 10.57 -0.12 3.90
C ALA A 46 9.92 -1.49 3.66
N LEU A 47 8.85 -1.54 2.86
CA LEU A 47 8.16 -2.78 2.49
C LEU A 47 9.07 -3.71 1.66
N GLN A 48 9.87 -3.17 0.74
CA GLN A 48 10.88 -3.94 0.02
C GLN A 48 11.90 -4.57 0.98
N SER A 49 12.42 -3.78 1.93
CA SER A 49 13.38 -4.24 2.93
C SER A 49 12.80 -5.32 3.85
N ALA A 50 11.49 -5.31 4.06
CA ALA A 50 10.74 -6.32 4.81
C ALA A 50 10.32 -7.55 3.99
N GLY A 51 10.67 -7.64 2.69
CA GLY A 51 10.33 -8.77 1.82
C GLY A 51 8.84 -8.85 1.43
N VAL A 52 8.12 -7.74 1.51
CA VAL A 52 6.67 -7.65 1.25
C VAL A 52 6.34 -7.55 -0.25
N GLU A 53 7.34 -7.28 -1.10
CA GLU A 53 7.18 -7.18 -2.57
C GLU A 53 6.11 -6.16 -3.02
N PRO A 54 6.23 -4.86 -2.63
CA PRO A 54 5.30 -3.83 -3.09
C PRO A 54 5.37 -3.64 -4.61
N GLU A 55 4.22 -3.42 -5.26
CA GLU A 55 4.09 -3.30 -6.72
C GLU A 55 3.64 -1.90 -7.15
N MET A 56 2.59 -1.35 -6.53
CA MET A 56 2.10 0.00 -6.82
C MET A 56 1.81 0.80 -5.56
N PHE A 57 2.07 2.11 -5.62
CA PHE A 57 1.58 3.11 -4.67
C PHE A 57 0.84 4.18 -5.45
N LEU A 58 -0.41 4.49 -5.09
CA LEU A 58 -1.25 5.40 -5.85
C LEU A 58 -2.21 6.22 -4.97
N PRO A 59 -2.54 7.47 -5.36
CA PRO A 59 -3.59 8.24 -4.71
C PRO A 59 -4.97 7.72 -5.11
N GLU A 60 -5.86 7.67 -4.13
CA GLU A 60 -7.21 7.12 -4.27
C GLU A 60 -8.30 8.21 -4.37
N TYR A 61 -9.56 7.78 -4.40
CA TYR A 61 -10.72 8.67 -4.55
C TYR A 61 -10.90 9.62 -3.35
N GLU A 62 -10.78 9.13 -2.12
CA GLU A 62 -11.02 9.95 -0.92
C GLU A 62 -9.85 10.90 -0.63
N ARG A 63 -10.15 11.95 0.15
CA ARG A 63 -9.17 12.98 0.47
C ARG A 63 -7.99 12.40 1.24
N SER A 64 -6.78 12.64 0.72
CA SER A 64 -5.53 12.10 1.29
C SER A 64 -5.56 10.59 1.51
N GLN A 65 -6.36 9.88 0.70
CA GLN A 65 -6.39 8.43 0.65
C GLN A 65 -5.38 7.95 -0.38
N TYR A 66 -4.69 6.88 -0.03
CA TYR A 66 -3.68 6.25 -0.86
C TYR A 66 -3.83 4.73 -0.73
N GLU A 67 -3.34 4.03 -1.73
CA GLU A 67 -3.31 2.58 -1.77
C GLU A 67 -1.87 2.09 -1.98
N ILE A 68 -1.53 1.00 -1.31
CA ILE A 68 -0.34 0.21 -1.61
C ILE A 68 -0.76 -1.22 -1.96
N THR A 69 -0.29 -1.72 -3.10
CA THR A 69 -0.47 -3.11 -3.54
C THR A 69 0.84 -3.88 -3.49
N CYS A 70 0.73 -5.19 -3.28
CA CYS A 70 1.88 -6.09 -3.22
C CYS A 70 1.66 -7.31 -4.10
N ARG A 71 2.74 -7.93 -4.54
CA ARG A 71 2.67 -9.17 -5.33
C ARG A 71 1.95 -10.27 -4.54
N PRO A 72 1.23 -11.18 -5.21
CA PRO A 72 0.56 -12.28 -4.52
C PRO A 72 1.55 -13.33 -4.03
N THR A 73 1.26 -13.90 -2.86
CA THR A 73 1.98 -15.03 -2.27
C THR A 73 1.02 -16.18 -1.97
N GLU A 74 1.49 -17.27 -1.38
CA GLU A 74 0.71 -18.51 -1.19
C GLU A 74 0.49 -18.86 0.29
N GLY A 75 -0.68 -19.43 0.59
CA GLY A 75 -1.00 -19.95 1.91
C GLY A 75 -1.06 -18.87 3.01
N VAL A 76 -0.54 -19.19 4.20
CA VAL A 76 -0.59 -18.29 5.37
C VAL A 76 0.24 -17.02 5.14
N ALA A 77 1.28 -17.08 4.31
CA ALA A 77 2.11 -15.92 3.98
C ALA A 77 1.31 -14.76 3.38
N VAL A 78 0.13 -15.02 2.80
CA VAL A 78 -0.78 -13.97 2.30
C VAL A 78 -1.24 -13.08 3.46
N ALA A 79 -1.66 -13.69 4.58
CA ALA A 79 -2.09 -12.98 5.76
C ALA A 79 -0.91 -12.30 6.47
N ASP A 80 0.23 -12.98 6.57
CA ASP A 80 1.46 -12.40 7.16
C ASP A 80 1.89 -11.13 6.40
N ARG A 81 1.84 -11.18 5.06
CA ARG A 81 2.13 -10.02 4.21
C ARG A 81 1.15 -8.88 4.46
N ALA A 82 -0.14 -9.15 4.64
CA ALA A 82 -1.13 -8.12 4.95
C ALA A 82 -0.84 -7.43 6.30
N VAL A 83 -0.50 -8.22 7.32
CA VAL A 83 -0.08 -7.68 8.63
C VAL A 83 1.17 -6.81 8.47
N ASN A 84 2.19 -7.28 7.75
CA ASN A 84 3.42 -6.51 7.52
C ASN A 84 3.14 -5.18 6.82
N VAL A 85 2.28 -5.16 5.79
CA VAL A 85 1.88 -3.91 5.12
C VAL A 85 1.30 -2.93 6.12
N ARG A 86 0.35 -3.38 6.95
CA ARG A 86 -0.32 -2.53 7.93
C ARG A 86 0.64 -1.99 8.98
N GLU A 87 1.45 -2.85 9.59
CA GLU A 87 2.34 -2.47 10.70
C GLU A 87 3.53 -1.60 10.25
N ILE A 88 3.98 -1.73 8.99
CA ILE A 88 5.04 -0.87 8.43
C ILE A 88 4.49 0.48 7.97
N THR A 89 3.21 0.55 7.60
CA THR A 89 2.55 1.79 7.15
C THR A 89 2.13 2.69 8.31
N ALA A 90 1.84 2.11 9.48
CA ALA A 90 1.37 2.80 10.69
C ALA A 90 2.44 3.70 11.34
#